data_AF-A0A8I0CKZ7-F1
#
_entry.id   AF-A0A8I0CKZ7-F1
#
_cell.length_a   1.000
_cell.length_b   1.000
_cell.length_c   1.000
_cell.angle_alpha   90.00
_cell.angle_beta   90.00
_cell.angle_gamma   90.00
#
_symmetry.space_group_name_H-M   'P 1'
#
loop_
_entity.id
_entity.type
_entity.pdbx_description
1 polymer ?
#
loop_
_entity_poly.entity_id
_entity_poly.type
_entity_poly.pdbx_seq_one_letter_code
_entity_poly.pdbx_strand_id
1 'polypeptide(L)'
;MTVPRPVQPPSGAAPGPTRARLHPPAATLAGVMLVLAGAVYASPLVEFVHDGPVSPQDSYLSELSARSQPGSWAFRLADGLAGALLLTAAVLVTVLMVGARRRARLRRTAASGGEARGTAGAVVRGGAASSPLGTLTAHLPVQAVAVAALAVFGVATVLDAAFPLDCPVSQEWCVALERAGEVSAAHHVHTVTSVLASTASTTLACAVVVAGVVRSPRMHATAVEAALAAGVILTTVGFGVWYLVFDGVPGDIQRLNTLCVCAVLVGAGVGLIRGRTTVPGRAG
;
A
#
# COMPACT_ATOMS: atom_id res chain seq x y z
N MET A 1 -4.35 -11.74 -68.35
CA MET A 1 -4.52 -11.27 -66.97
C MET A 1 -4.78 -12.47 -66.07
N THR A 2 -3.74 -12.96 -65.41
CA THR A 2 -3.78 -14.10 -64.48
C THR A 2 -4.02 -13.56 -63.07
N VAL A 3 -5.19 -13.86 -62.49
CA VAL A 3 -5.52 -13.50 -61.12
C VAL A 3 -4.67 -14.35 -60.17
N PRO A 4 -3.91 -13.77 -59.21
CA PRO A 4 -3.17 -14.56 -58.23
C PRO A 4 -4.14 -15.22 -57.25
N ARG A 5 -3.95 -16.53 -56.98
CA ARG A 5 -4.69 -17.24 -55.94
C ARG A 5 -4.32 -16.68 -54.55
N PRO A 6 -5.28 -16.50 -53.64
CA PRO A 6 -4.98 -16.14 -52.26
C PRO A 6 -4.23 -17.29 -51.57
N VAL A 7 -3.09 -16.96 -50.96
CA VAL A 7 -2.33 -17.87 -50.09
C VAL A 7 -3.17 -18.12 -48.85
N GLN A 8 -3.66 -19.34 -48.67
CA GLN A 8 -4.29 -19.74 -47.40
C GLN A 8 -3.20 -19.79 -46.31
N PRO A 9 -3.42 -19.18 -45.14
CA PRO A 9 -2.52 -19.35 -44.01
C PRO A 9 -2.52 -20.82 -43.57
N PRO A 10 -1.39 -21.36 -43.07
CA PRO A 10 -1.29 -22.75 -42.66
C PRO A 10 -2.32 -23.07 -41.56
N SER A 11 -3.29 -23.92 -41.89
CA SER A 11 -4.21 -24.53 -40.95
C SER A 11 -3.44 -25.57 -40.12
N GLY A 12 -3.08 -25.26 -38.88
CA GLY A 12 -2.45 -26.29 -38.04
C GLY A 12 -1.83 -25.87 -36.70
N ALA A 13 -1.77 -24.60 -36.35
CA ALA A 13 -1.40 -24.24 -34.98
C ALA A 13 -2.63 -24.36 -34.08
N ALA A 14 -2.85 -25.56 -33.53
CA ALA A 14 -3.76 -25.71 -32.40
C ALA A 14 -3.40 -24.66 -31.35
N PRO A 15 -4.36 -23.86 -30.84
CA PRO A 15 -4.09 -22.95 -29.75
C PRO A 15 -3.52 -23.78 -28.60
N GLY A 16 -2.22 -23.62 -28.32
CA GLY A 16 -1.57 -24.31 -27.22
C GLY A 16 -2.39 -24.07 -25.94
N PRO A 17 -2.50 -25.05 -25.04
CA PRO A 17 -3.38 -24.94 -23.89
C PRO A 17 -3.11 -23.61 -23.20
N THR A 18 -4.12 -22.76 -23.14
CA THR A 18 -4.11 -21.51 -22.37
C THR A 18 -3.81 -21.95 -20.94
N ARG A 19 -2.53 -21.99 -20.57
CA ARG A 19 -2.13 -22.27 -19.19
C ARG A 19 -2.75 -21.15 -18.39
N ALA A 20 -3.90 -21.43 -17.77
CA ALA A 20 -4.50 -20.59 -16.78
C ALA A 20 -3.37 -20.21 -15.83
N ARG A 21 -2.99 -18.94 -15.83
CA ARG A 21 -1.93 -18.45 -14.93
C ARG A 21 -2.47 -18.64 -13.53
N LEU A 22 -2.10 -19.74 -12.87
CA LEU A 22 -2.46 -19.95 -11.47
C LEU A 22 -1.91 -18.77 -10.69
N HIS A 23 -2.81 -18.01 -10.08
CA HIS A 23 -2.44 -16.92 -9.21
C HIS A 23 -1.79 -17.53 -7.94
N PRO A 24 -0.62 -17.04 -7.51
CA PRO A 24 0.03 -17.64 -6.34
C PRO A 24 -0.87 -17.45 -5.10
N PRO A 25 -1.13 -18.52 -4.32
CA PRO A 25 -2.04 -18.45 -3.18
C PRO A 25 -1.59 -17.40 -2.14
N ALA A 26 -0.28 -17.21 -1.99
CA ALA A 26 0.30 -16.19 -1.13
C ALA A 26 -0.06 -14.75 -1.55
N ALA A 27 -0.25 -14.47 -2.84
CA ALA A 27 -0.66 -13.14 -3.30
C ALA A 27 -2.15 -12.89 -3.04
N THR A 28 -2.99 -13.92 -3.21
CA THR A 28 -4.39 -13.84 -2.80
C THR A 28 -4.52 -13.63 -1.30
N LEU A 29 -3.76 -14.38 -0.50
CA LEU A 29 -3.74 -14.22 0.96
C LEU A 29 -3.29 -12.81 1.36
N ALA A 30 -2.19 -12.30 0.81
CA ALA A 30 -1.73 -10.94 1.06
C ALA A 30 -2.80 -9.89 0.70
N GLY A 31 -3.50 -10.09 -0.43
CA GLY A 31 -4.59 -9.20 -0.83
C GLY A 31 -5.78 -9.23 0.13
N VAL A 32 -6.16 -10.42 0.62
CA VAL A 32 -7.21 -10.57 1.64
C VAL A 32 -6.80 -9.86 2.94
N MET A 33 -5.56 -10.03 3.40
CA MET A 33 -5.05 -9.35 4.59
C MET A 33 -5.14 -7.82 4.45
N LEU A 34 -4.80 -7.25 3.29
CA LEU A 34 -4.92 -5.80 3.05
C LEU A 34 -6.37 -5.31 3.04
N VAL A 35 -7.29 -6.08 2.44
CA VAL A 35 -8.72 -5.73 2.45
C VAL A 35 -9.26 -5.75 3.87
N LEU A 36 -8.95 -6.80 4.64
CA LEU A 36 -9.36 -6.90 6.04
C LEU A 36 -8.73 -5.79 6.89
N ALA A 37 -7.44 -5.48 6.69
CA ALA A 37 -6.78 -4.39 7.39
C ALA A 37 -7.48 -3.05 7.14
N GLY A 38 -7.75 -2.71 5.88
CA GLY A 38 -8.46 -1.47 5.54
C GLY A 38 -9.90 -1.43 6.06
N ALA A 39 -10.60 -2.57 6.10
CA ALA A 39 -11.95 -2.64 6.67
C ALA A 39 -11.97 -2.47 8.19
N VAL A 40 -11.04 -3.11 8.90
CA VAL A 40 -10.93 -3.03 10.37
C VAL A 40 -10.41 -1.66 10.82
N TYR A 41 -9.49 -1.07 10.05
CA TYR A 41 -8.93 0.26 10.36
C TYR A 41 -9.88 1.42 10.04
N ALA A 42 -11.01 1.16 9.38
CA ALA A 42 -12.03 2.16 9.07
C ALA A 42 -12.90 2.54 10.29
N SER A 43 -12.28 2.66 11.47
CA SER A 43 -12.93 3.03 12.72
C SER A 43 -13.63 4.40 12.69
N PRO A 44 -13.23 5.42 11.89
CA PRO A 44 -14.02 6.64 11.75
C PRO A 44 -15.46 6.41 11.26
N LEU A 45 -15.74 5.29 10.56
CA LEU A 45 -17.10 4.95 10.14
C LEU A 45 -18.04 4.69 11.31
N VAL A 46 -17.51 4.27 12.45
CA VAL A 46 -18.29 3.99 13.66
C VAL A 46 -18.80 5.28 14.29
N GLU A 47 -18.00 6.35 14.28
CA GLU A 47 -18.40 7.67 14.81
C GLU A 47 -19.49 8.36 13.97
N PHE A 48 -19.65 8.03 12.69
CA PHE A 48 -20.77 8.55 11.89
C PHE A 48 -22.12 7.92 12.26
N VAL A 49 -22.11 6.77 12.94
CA VAL A 49 -23.31 6.03 13.33
C VAL A 49 -23.61 6.20 14.82
N HIS A 50 -22.62 6.62 15.61
CA HIS A 50 -22.74 6.76 17.06
C HIS A 50 -22.04 8.03 17.54
N ASP A 51 -22.73 8.85 18.34
CA ASP A 51 -22.12 10.03 18.95
C ASP A 51 -20.94 9.61 19.83
N GLY A 52 -19.74 10.02 19.41
CA GLY A 52 -18.50 9.74 20.11
C GLY A 52 -18.34 10.57 21.39
N PRO A 53 -17.47 10.16 22.32
CA PRO A 53 -17.22 10.89 23.56
C PRO A 53 -16.42 12.19 23.36
N VAL A 54 -15.89 12.44 22.16
CA VAL A 54 -15.14 13.64 21.78
C VAL A 54 -15.66 14.20 20.45
N SER A 55 -15.57 15.52 20.27
CA SER A 55 -16.01 16.18 19.03
C SER A 55 -15.15 15.71 17.85
N PRO A 56 -15.73 15.15 16.78
CA PRO A 56 -14.96 14.72 15.61
C PRO A 56 -14.26 15.85 14.85
N GLN A 57 -14.67 17.09 15.07
CA GLN A 57 -14.13 18.26 14.38
C GLN A 57 -12.82 18.75 15.00
N ASP A 58 -12.70 18.66 16.34
CA ASP A 58 -11.64 19.32 17.10
C ASP A 58 -10.78 18.35 17.93
N SER A 59 -10.92 17.04 17.69
CA SER A 59 -10.14 16.00 18.37
C SER A 59 -9.43 15.08 17.39
N TYR A 60 -8.26 14.58 17.79
CA TYR A 60 -7.58 13.56 17.02
C TYR A 60 -8.36 12.24 17.08
N LEU A 61 -8.36 11.49 15.97
CA LEU A 61 -8.91 10.15 15.90
C LEU A 61 -8.26 9.21 16.92
N SER A 62 -6.97 9.39 17.20
CA SER A 62 -6.22 8.61 18.20
C SER A 62 -6.72 8.82 19.63
N GLU A 63 -7.41 9.93 19.93
CA GLU A 63 -7.96 10.19 21.27
C GLU A 63 -9.06 9.21 21.65
N LEU A 64 -9.80 8.64 20.68
CA LEU A 64 -10.79 7.59 20.93
C LEU A 64 -10.17 6.34 21.57
N SER A 65 -8.88 6.11 21.32
CA SER A 65 -8.13 4.99 21.87
C SER A 65 -7.54 5.29 23.27
N ALA A 66 -7.66 6.53 23.76
CA ALA A 66 -7.10 6.94 25.03
C ALA A 66 -7.73 6.18 26.21
N ARG A 67 -6.92 5.85 27.23
CA ARG A 67 -7.34 5.01 28.36
C ARG A 67 -8.53 5.56 29.13
N SER A 68 -8.64 6.89 29.21
CA SER A 68 -9.75 7.58 29.89
C SER A 68 -11.04 7.63 29.07
N GLN A 69 -11.03 7.27 27.78
CA GLN A 69 -12.24 7.28 26.95
C GLN A 69 -13.09 6.01 27.16
N PRO A 70 -14.43 6.16 27.23
CA PRO A 70 -15.33 5.01 27.28
C PRO A 70 -15.25 4.23 25.96
N GLY A 71 -15.19 2.90 26.05
CA GLY A 71 -15.11 2.05 24.86
C GLY A 71 -13.77 2.07 24.11
N SER A 72 -12.74 2.73 24.64
CA SER A 72 -11.40 2.85 24.01
C SER A 72 -10.76 1.52 23.64
N TRP A 73 -11.06 0.45 24.37
CA TRP A 73 -10.58 -0.90 24.07
C TRP A 73 -10.95 -1.38 22.67
N ALA A 74 -12.11 -0.98 22.14
CA ALA A 74 -12.58 -1.41 20.82
C ALA A 74 -11.74 -0.77 19.71
N PHE A 75 -11.44 0.52 19.83
CA PHE A 75 -10.56 1.25 18.92
C PHE A 75 -9.13 0.70 18.99
N ARG A 76 -8.61 0.43 20.19
CA ARG A 76 -7.30 -0.21 20.37
C ARG A 76 -7.23 -1.61 19.76
N LEU A 77 -8.29 -2.39 19.89
CA LEU A 77 -8.37 -3.72 19.27
C LEU A 77 -8.39 -3.61 17.74
N ALA A 78 -9.16 -2.68 17.19
CA ALA A 78 -9.19 -2.42 15.75
C ALA A 78 -7.80 -2.03 15.22
N ASP A 79 -7.10 -1.11 15.90
CA ASP A 79 -5.74 -0.69 15.55
C ASP A 79 -4.76 -1.85 15.62
N GLY A 80 -4.78 -2.62 16.72
CA GLY A 80 -3.91 -3.77 16.90
C GLY A 80 -4.12 -4.85 15.83
N LEU A 81 -5.38 -5.16 15.50
CA LEU A 81 -5.73 -6.12 14.45
C LEU A 81 -5.33 -5.60 13.06
N ALA A 82 -5.62 -4.33 12.75
CA ALA A 82 -5.23 -3.71 11.49
C ALA A 82 -3.72 -3.75 11.30
N GLY A 83 -2.94 -3.31 12.31
CA GLY A 83 -1.49 -3.33 12.28
C GLY A 83 -0.91 -4.74 12.09
N ALA A 84 -1.45 -5.76 12.77
CA ALA A 84 -1.04 -7.15 12.59
C ALA A 84 -1.32 -7.68 11.17
N LEU A 85 -2.49 -7.35 10.60
CA LEU A 85 -2.84 -7.69 9.22
C LEU A 85 -1.91 -7.00 8.22
N LEU A 86 -1.55 -5.74 8.44
CA LEU A 86 -0.58 -5.01 7.61
C LEU A 86 0.81 -5.65 7.66
N LEU A 87 1.28 -6.07 8.84
CA LEU A 87 2.58 -6.73 8.99
C LEU A 87 2.63 -8.08 8.26
N THR A 88 1.60 -8.90 8.42
CA THR A 88 1.51 -10.19 7.71
C THR A 88 1.44 -9.98 6.20
N ALA A 89 0.67 -8.99 5.71
CA ALA A 89 0.64 -8.62 4.30
C ALA A 89 2.03 -8.16 3.81
N ALA A 90 2.72 -7.30 4.55
CA ALA A 90 4.06 -6.82 4.19
C ALA A 90 5.09 -7.95 4.09
N VAL A 91 5.05 -8.91 5.02
CA VAL A 91 5.90 -10.12 4.97
C VAL A 91 5.60 -10.96 3.73
N LEU A 92 4.33 -11.24 3.46
CA LEU A 92 3.93 -12.03 2.28
C LEU A 92 4.34 -11.35 0.97
N VAL A 93 4.13 -10.03 0.85
CA VAL A 93 4.55 -9.26 -0.32
C VAL A 93 6.08 -9.28 -0.46
N THR A 94 6.83 -9.15 0.64
CA THR A 94 8.30 -9.27 0.64
C THR A 94 8.74 -10.64 0.11
N VAL A 95 8.15 -11.73 0.60
CA VAL A 95 8.45 -13.10 0.15
C VAL A 95 8.16 -13.26 -1.35
N LEU A 96 7.02 -12.75 -1.82
CA LEU A 96 6.66 -12.77 -3.24
C LEU A 96 7.67 -11.99 -4.10
N MET A 97 8.09 -10.80 -3.66
CA MET A 97 9.08 -9.97 -4.35
C MET A 97 10.44 -10.66 -4.42
N VAL A 98 10.94 -11.18 -3.30
CA VAL A 98 12.23 -11.89 -3.25
C VAL A 98 12.19 -13.15 -4.11
N GLY A 99 11.09 -13.91 -4.06
CA GLY A 99 10.89 -15.09 -4.90
C GLY A 99 10.87 -14.76 -6.39
N ALA A 100 10.21 -13.66 -6.79
CA ALA A 100 10.22 -13.19 -8.17
C ALA A 100 11.62 -12.79 -8.64
N ARG A 101 12.39 -12.07 -7.80
CA ARG A 101 13.79 -11.69 -8.08
C ARG A 101 14.69 -12.91 -8.26
N ARG A 102 14.57 -13.91 -7.36
CA ARG A 102 15.33 -15.17 -7.45
C ARG A 102 15.02 -15.91 -8.75
N ARG A 103 13.74 -16.06 -9.12
CA ARG A 103 13.33 -16.69 -10.38
C ARG A 103 13.86 -15.95 -11.61
N ALA A 104 13.82 -14.62 -11.61
CA ALA A 104 14.37 -13.82 -12.70
C ALA A 104 15.88 -14.00 -12.85
N ARG A 105 16.63 -14.05 -11.72
CA ARG A 105 18.07 -14.30 -11.73
C ARG A 105 18.42 -15.69 -12.29
N LEU A 106 17.71 -16.73 -11.85
CA LEU A 106 17.90 -18.10 -12.35
C LEU A 106 17.63 -18.24 -13.85
N ARG A 107 16.59 -17.54 -14.36
CA ARG A 107 16.31 -17.49 -15.80
C ARG A 107 17.44 -16.80 -16.58
N ARG A 108 18.02 -15.73 -16.05
CA ARG A 108 19.17 -15.06 -16.68
C ARG A 108 20.39 -15.97 -16.75
N THR A 109 20.73 -16.66 -15.66
CA THR A 109 21.87 -17.58 -15.63
C THR A 109 21.67 -18.79 -16.56
N ALA A 110 20.43 -19.29 -16.67
CA ALA A 110 20.10 -20.36 -17.60
C ALA A 110 20.20 -19.90 -19.08
N ALA A 111 19.75 -18.68 -19.38
CA ALA A 111 19.86 -18.10 -20.73
C ALA A 111 21.32 -17.86 -21.13
N SER A 112 22.14 -17.28 -20.26
CA SER A 112 23.57 -17.05 -20.53
C SER A 112 24.36 -18.36 -20.64
N GLY A 113 23.99 -19.40 -19.88
CA GLY A 113 24.59 -20.74 -20.00
C GLY A 113 24.15 -21.50 -21.27
N GLY A 114 22.94 -21.22 -21.78
CA GLY A 114 22.44 -21.75 -23.04
C GLY A 114 23.09 -21.08 -24.27
N GLU A 115 23.29 -19.76 -24.23
CA GLU A 115 24.04 -19.04 -25.26
C GLU A 115 25.50 -19.52 -25.35
N ALA A 116 26.18 -19.72 -24.21
CA ALA A 116 27.56 -20.24 -24.21
C ALA A 116 27.70 -21.67 -24.80
N ARG A 117 26.63 -22.46 -24.84
CA ARG A 117 26.60 -23.78 -25.53
C ARG A 117 26.18 -23.68 -26.99
N GLY A 118 25.54 -22.58 -27.41
CA GLY A 118 25.08 -22.35 -28.79
C GLY A 118 26.01 -21.48 -29.64
N THR A 119 26.97 -20.76 -29.04
CA THR A 119 27.84 -19.81 -29.75
C THR A 119 29.18 -20.39 -30.22
N ALA A 120 29.21 -21.67 -30.58
CA ALA A 120 30.22 -22.19 -31.51
C ALA A 120 30.03 -21.67 -32.96
N GLY A 121 29.01 -20.85 -33.24
CA GLY A 121 28.96 -20.13 -34.51
C GLY A 121 27.69 -19.31 -34.71
N ALA A 122 27.70 -18.02 -34.34
CA ALA A 122 26.93 -16.98 -35.02
C ALA A 122 27.20 -15.62 -34.36
N VAL A 123 27.95 -14.76 -35.06
CA VAL A 123 28.02 -13.32 -34.80
C VAL A 123 26.71 -12.70 -35.27
N VAL A 124 25.90 -12.16 -34.35
CA VAL A 124 24.77 -11.30 -34.72
C VAL A 124 24.94 -9.91 -34.11
N ARG A 125 25.02 -8.94 -35.03
CA ARG A 125 25.08 -7.49 -34.81
C ARG A 125 23.78 -6.96 -34.22
N GLY A 126 23.93 -6.08 -33.22
CA GLY A 126 23.32 -4.75 -33.13
C GLY A 126 21.82 -4.60 -33.37
N GLY A 127 21.07 -4.46 -32.27
CA GLY A 127 19.76 -3.83 -32.25
C GLY A 127 19.43 -3.38 -30.84
N ALA A 128 19.63 -2.10 -30.54
CA ALA A 128 19.24 -1.48 -29.26
C ALA A 128 17.70 -1.40 -29.17
N ALA A 129 17.05 -2.54 -29.01
CA ALA A 129 15.69 -2.59 -28.49
C ALA A 129 15.79 -2.18 -27.02
N SER A 130 15.11 -1.08 -26.66
CA SER A 130 14.91 -0.67 -25.28
C SER A 130 14.46 -1.88 -24.48
N SER A 131 15.39 -2.45 -23.72
CA SER A 131 15.18 -3.75 -23.11
C SER A 131 14.04 -3.59 -22.09
N PRO A 132 12.98 -4.41 -22.14
CA PRO A 132 11.92 -4.39 -21.13
C PRO A 132 12.45 -4.64 -19.71
N LEU A 133 13.72 -5.05 -19.58
CA LEU A 133 14.47 -5.14 -18.34
C LEU A 133 14.80 -3.78 -17.68
N GLY A 134 15.00 -2.71 -18.46
CA GLY A 134 15.33 -1.37 -17.91
C GLY A 134 14.16 -0.74 -17.16
N THR A 135 12.94 -0.97 -17.65
CA THR A 135 11.69 -0.59 -16.98
C THR A 135 11.48 -1.40 -15.69
N LEU A 136 11.72 -2.71 -15.71
CA LEU A 136 11.62 -3.57 -14.51
C LEU A 136 12.57 -3.15 -13.38
N THR A 137 13.78 -2.66 -13.67
CA THR A 137 14.73 -2.19 -12.65
C THR A 137 14.36 -0.84 -12.04
N ALA A 138 13.73 0.06 -12.80
CA ALA A 138 13.29 1.37 -12.31
C ALA A 138 12.14 1.27 -11.28
N HIS A 139 11.37 0.19 -11.29
CA HIS A 139 10.24 -0.01 -10.38
C HIS A 139 10.59 -0.74 -9.07
N LEU A 140 11.74 -1.41 -9.01
CA LEU A 140 12.22 -2.11 -7.81
C LEU A 140 12.40 -1.23 -6.56
N PRO A 141 12.94 0.00 -6.65
CA PRO A 141 13.06 0.86 -5.47
C PRO A 141 11.68 1.27 -4.93
N VAL A 142 10.74 1.65 -5.80
CA VAL A 142 9.39 2.08 -5.39
C VAL A 142 8.63 0.96 -4.70
N GLN A 143 8.73 -0.28 -5.19
CA GLN A 143 8.09 -1.44 -4.54
C GLN A 143 8.72 -1.76 -3.18
N ALA A 144 10.04 -1.62 -3.04
CA ALA A 144 10.72 -1.83 -1.76
C ALA A 144 10.31 -0.75 -0.74
N VAL A 145 10.25 0.51 -1.17
CA VAL A 145 9.78 1.63 -0.35
C VAL A 145 8.33 1.42 0.08
N ALA A 146 7.44 1.03 -0.84
CA ALA A 146 6.04 0.77 -0.51
C ALA A 146 5.90 -0.33 0.56
N VAL A 147 6.66 -1.41 0.46
CA VAL A 147 6.58 -2.52 1.43
C VAL A 147 7.23 -2.17 2.76
N ALA A 148 8.33 -1.41 2.75
CA ALA A 148 8.93 -0.88 3.97
C ALA A 148 7.96 0.09 4.68
N ALA A 149 7.35 1.01 3.93
CA ALA A 149 6.34 1.93 4.45
C ALA A 149 5.12 1.18 5.02
N LEU A 150 4.63 0.15 4.32
CA LEU A 150 3.55 -0.71 4.82
C LEU A 150 3.92 -1.42 6.13
N ALA A 151 5.16 -1.92 6.24
CA ALA A 151 5.65 -2.55 7.46
C ALA A 151 5.81 -1.55 8.62
N VAL A 152 6.40 -0.38 8.37
CA VAL A 152 6.52 0.69 9.38
C VAL A 152 5.14 1.15 9.84
N PHE A 153 4.19 1.31 8.91
CA PHE A 153 2.81 1.65 9.24
C PHE A 153 2.19 0.59 10.15
N GLY A 154 2.28 -0.70 9.77
CA GLY A 154 1.76 -1.79 10.59
C GLY A 154 2.40 -1.88 11.98
N VAL A 155 3.73 -1.71 12.10
CA VAL A 155 4.42 -1.69 13.40
C VAL A 155 3.92 -0.52 14.24
N ALA A 156 3.89 0.69 13.67
CA ALA A 156 3.47 1.90 14.38
C ALA A 156 2.03 1.76 14.89
N THR A 157 1.10 1.26 14.08
CA THR A 157 -0.30 1.04 14.49
C THR A 157 -0.44 -0.02 15.60
N VAL A 158 0.36 -1.10 15.57
CA VAL A 158 0.39 -2.06 16.70
C VAL A 158 0.90 -1.40 17.98
N LEU A 159 1.92 -0.54 17.87
CA LEU A 159 2.46 0.18 19.01
C LEU A 159 1.45 1.21 19.55
N ASP A 160 0.70 1.91 18.71
CA ASP A 160 -0.37 2.82 19.13
C ASP A 160 -1.40 2.10 20.00
N ALA A 161 -1.79 0.87 19.63
CA ALA A 161 -2.71 0.04 20.40
C ALA A 161 -2.12 -0.47 21.74
N ALA A 162 -0.83 -0.84 21.73
CA ALA A 162 -0.12 -1.37 22.89
C ALA A 162 0.22 -0.28 23.92
N PHE A 163 0.56 0.92 23.44
CA PHE A 163 0.89 2.09 24.24
C PHE A 163 -0.15 3.18 23.94
N PRO A 164 -1.36 3.09 24.54
CA PRO A 164 -2.39 4.09 24.33
C PRO A 164 -2.06 5.41 25.03
N LEU A 165 -2.64 6.51 24.54
CA LEU A 165 -2.69 7.77 25.27
C LEU A 165 -3.35 7.59 26.64
N ASP A 166 -2.89 8.35 27.64
CA ASP A 166 -3.56 8.39 28.94
C ASP A 166 -4.88 9.17 28.88
N CYS A 167 -4.88 10.25 28.10
CA CYS A 167 -5.98 11.20 28.01
C CYS A 167 -6.15 11.78 26.60
N PRO A 168 -7.35 12.31 26.28
CA PRO A 168 -7.60 13.06 25.06
C PRO A 168 -6.82 14.38 25.03
N VAL A 169 -5.80 14.46 24.16
CA VAL A 169 -4.88 15.61 24.09
C VAL A 169 -5.54 16.90 23.59
N SER A 170 -6.74 16.84 23.01
CA SER A 170 -7.54 18.02 22.66
C SER A 170 -8.17 18.72 23.88
N GLN A 171 -8.22 18.06 25.05
CA GLN A 171 -8.88 18.60 26.24
C GLN A 171 -7.90 19.36 27.13
N GLU A 172 -8.32 20.54 27.60
CA GLU A 172 -7.47 21.45 28.39
C GLU A 172 -6.83 20.81 29.63
N TRP A 173 -7.57 19.93 30.32
CA TRP A 173 -7.05 19.24 31.51
C TRP A 173 -5.95 18.23 31.17
N CYS A 174 -6.01 17.59 29.99
CA CYS A 174 -4.96 16.68 29.53
C CYS A 174 -3.72 17.47 29.10
N VAL A 175 -3.93 18.61 28.42
CA VAL A 175 -2.85 19.55 28.09
C VAL A 175 -2.13 20.04 29.35
N ALA A 176 -2.85 20.29 30.44
CA ALA A 176 -2.24 20.66 31.72
C ALA A 176 -1.34 19.54 32.28
N LEU A 177 -1.78 18.26 32.19
CA LEU A 177 -0.97 17.10 32.60
C LEU A 177 0.29 16.95 31.73
N GLU A 178 0.18 17.14 30.42
CA GLU A 178 1.34 17.09 29.51
C GLU A 178 2.36 18.18 29.86
N ARG A 179 1.89 19.42 30.13
CA ARG A 179 2.76 20.54 30.53
C ARG A 179 3.42 20.33 31.89
N ALA A 180 2.72 19.66 32.82
CA ALA A 180 3.26 19.29 34.12
C ALA A 180 4.25 18.11 34.03
N GLY A 181 4.33 17.41 32.89
CA GLY A 181 5.15 16.20 32.75
C GLY A 181 4.58 15.00 33.51
N GLU A 182 3.27 15.00 33.78
CA GLU A 182 2.59 13.97 34.58
C GLU A 182 1.97 12.85 33.75
N VAL A 183 2.13 12.88 32.42
CA VAL A 183 1.69 11.80 31.53
C VAL A 183 2.68 10.63 31.52
N SER A 184 2.20 9.43 31.21
CA SER A 184 3.03 8.23 31.22
C SER A 184 3.97 8.14 30.02
N ALA A 185 5.00 7.31 30.13
CA ALA A 185 5.86 6.98 28.99
C ALA A 185 5.08 6.37 27.81
N ALA A 186 3.98 5.65 28.08
CA ALA A 186 3.13 5.10 27.03
C ALA A 186 2.44 6.20 26.22
N HIS A 187 2.03 7.29 26.86
CA HIS A 187 1.49 8.47 26.19
C HIS A 187 2.50 9.05 25.19
N HIS A 188 3.76 9.22 25.60
CA HIS A 188 4.80 9.73 24.70
C HIS A 188 5.13 8.76 23.55
N VAL A 189 5.17 7.45 23.84
CA VAL A 189 5.37 6.43 22.79
C VAL A 189 4.26 6.53 21.76
N HIS A 190 3.00 6.63 22.20
CA HIS A 190 1.84 6.80 21.31
C HIS A 190 1.99 8.00 20.37
N THR A 191 2.34 9.17 20.92
CA THR A 191 2.49 10.39 20.12
C THR A 191 3.54 10.21 19.02
N VAL A 192 4.67 9.60 19.35
CA VAL A 192 5.73 9.32 18.36
C VAL A 192 5.28 8.29 17.33
N THR A 193 4.63 7.20 17.75
CA THR A 193 4.19 6.14 16.84
C THR A 193 3.08 6.61 15.92
N SER A 194 2.17 7.48 16.38
CA SER A 194 1.14 8.10 15.55
C SER A 194 1.74 8.98 14.43
N VAL A 195 2.80 9.73 14.73
CA VAL A 195 3.55 10.50 13.70
C VAL A 195 4.22 9.56 12.70
N LEU A 196 4.83 8.47 13.18
CA LEU A 196 5.44 7.45 12.32
C LEU A 196 4.39 6.77 11.43
N ALA A 197 3.22 6.44 11.97
CA ALA A 197 2.11 5.84 11.24
C ALA A 197 1.63 6.77 10.10
N SER A 198 1.40 8.05 10.42
CA SER A 198 1.00 9.07 9.44
C SER A 198 2.05 9.30 8.35
N THR A 199 3.33 9.30 8.73
CA THR A 199 4.45 9.47 7.79
C THR A 199 4.57 8.26 6.87
N ALA A 200 4.42 7.05 7.42
CA ALA A 200 4.51 5.80 6.68
C ALA A 200 3.34 5.61 5.71
N SER A 201 2.10 5.90 6.13
CA SER A 201 0.93 5.84 5.25
C SER A 201 1.02 6.85 4.10
N THR A 202 1.53 8.05 4.36
CA THR A 202 1.79 9.07 3.33
C THR A 202 2.90 8.63 2.37
N THR A 203 3.98 8.03 2.89
CA THR A 203 5.07 7.47 2.05
C THR A 203 4.55 6.35 1.15
N LEU A 204 3.68 5.48 1.67
CA LEU A 204 3.01 4.44 0.90
C LEU A 204 2.14 5.05 -0.21
N ALA A 205 1.37 6.10 0.10
CA ALA A 205 0.55 6.81 -0.88
C ALA A 205 1.41 7.44 -1.99
N CYS A 206 2.51 8.10 -1.66
CA CYS A 206 3.47 8.62 -2.63
C CYS A 206 4.02 7.50 -3.54
N ALA A 207 4.38 6.36 -2.97
CA ALA A 207 4.85 5.21 -3.75
C ALA A 207 3.77 4.67 -4.71
N VAL A 208 2.50 4.65 -4.29
CA VAL A 208 1.35 4.28 -5.14
C VAL A 208 1.16 5.27 -6.29
N VAL A 209 1.19 6.57 -6.03
CA VAL A 209 1.07 7.61 -7.07
C VAL A 209 2.21 7.49 -8.08
N VAL A 210 3.46 7.43 -7.61
CA VAL A 210 4.64 7.26 -8.49
C VAL A 210 4.50 5.98 -9.31
N ALA A 211 4.10 4.87 -8.69
CA ALA A 211 3.91 3.62 -9.39
C ALA A 211 2.78 3.69 -10.44
N GLY A 212 1.71 4.46 -10.18
CA GLY A 212 0.61 4.69 -11.11
C GLY A 212 1.02 5.55 -12.31
N VAL A 213 1.73 6.65 -12.07
CA VAL A 213 2.24 7.56 -13.11
C VAL A 213 3.21 6.84 -14.06
N VAL A 214 4.11 6.00 -13.51
CA VAL A 214 5.12 5.29 -14.33
C VAL A 214 4.54 4.06 -15.04
N ARG A 215 3.39 3.50 -14.63
CA ARG A 215 2.81 2.25 -15.17
C ARG A 215 2.00 2.36 -16.48
N SER A 216 1.79 3.55 -17.06
CA SER A 216 1.07 3.86 -18.33
C SER A 216 -0.34 4.50 -18.15
N PRO A 217 -0.72 5.52 -18.96
CA PRO A 217 -1.86 6.42 -18.73
C PRO A 217 -3.26 5.88 -19.11
N ARG A 218 -3.47 4.55 -19.22
CA ARG A 218 -4.71 4.01 -19.82
C ARG A 218 -5.45 2.95 -19.01
N MET A 219 -5.62 3.11 -17.69
CA MET A 219 -6.64 2.36 -16.94
C MET A 219 -7.30 3.19 -15.83
N HIS A 220 -8.63 3.26 -15.83
CA HIS A 220 -9.41 3.95 -14.78
C HIS A 220 -9.16 3.38 -13.38
N ALA A 221 -8.83 2.09 -13.26
CA ALA A 221 -8.52 1.46 -11.97
C ALA A 221 -7.26 2.04 -11.31
N THR A 222 -6.22 2.39 -12.08
CA THR A 222 -5.02 3.06 -11.55
C THR A 222 -5.26 4.54 -11.29
N ALA A 223 -6.22 5.17 -11.98
CA ALA A 223 -6.60 6.55 -11.75
C ALA A 223 -7.34 6.73 -10.41
N VAL A 224 -8.26 5.82 -10.07
CA VAL A 224 -8.97 5.84 -8.78
C VAL A 224 -8.00 5.60 -7.62
N GLU A 225 -7.15 4.58 -7.70
CA GLU A 225 -6.13 4.33 -6.67
C GLU A 225 -5.15 5.51 -6.51
N ALA A 226 -4.72 6.13 -7.62
CA ALA A 226 -3.88 7.32 -7.58
C ALA A 226 -4.60 8.53 -7.01
N ALA A 227 -5.89 8.73 -7.30
CA ALA A 227 -6.69 9.80 -6.74
C ALA A 227 -6.90 9.63 -5.23
N LEU A 228 -7.17 8.41 -4.76
CA LEU A 228 -7.25 8.11 -3.32
C LEU A 228 -5.92 8.34 -2.62
N ALA A 229 -4.81 7.91 -3.21
CA ALA A 229 -3.46 8.14 -2.69
C ALA A 229 -3.10 9.64 -2.69
N ALA A 230 -3.50 10.39 -3.72
CA ALA A 230 -3.39 11.85 -3.73
C ALA A 230 -4.26 12.47 -2.62
N GLY A 231 -5.45 11.93 -2.36
CA GLY A 231 -6.30 12.31 -1.23
C GLY A 231 -5.60 12.15 0.12
N VAL A 232 -4.89 11.04 0.35
CA VAL A 232 -4.05 10.87 1.56
C VAL A 232 -3.02 12.00 1.66
N ILE A 233 -2.27 12.27 0.59
CA ILE A 233 -1.24 13.31 0.60
C ILE A 233 -1.86 14.70 0.88
N LEU A 234 -2.94 15.04 0.18
CA LEU A 234 -3.61 16.34 0.31
C LEU A 234 -4.20 16.54 1.70
N THR A 235 -4.81 15.51 2.28
CA THR A 235 -5.36 15.59 3.64
C THR A 235 -4.25 15.64 4.69
N THR A 236 -3.14 14.90 4.55
CA THR A 236 -1.98 15.02 5.45
C THR A 236 -1.38 16.43 5.40
N VAL A 237 -1.18 16.99 4.20
CA VAL A 237 -0.67 18.35 4.03
C VAL A 237 -1.65 19.38 4.55
N GLY A 238 -2.94 19.24 4.23
CA GLY A 238 -4.01 20.10 4.72
C GLY A 238 -4.10 20.11 6.24
N PHE A 239 -3.99 18.94 6.87
CA PHE A 239 -3.93 18.81 8.33
C PHE A 239 -2.77 19.62 8.90
N GLY A 240 -1.55 19.45 8.37
CA GLY A 240 -0.37 20.16 8.84
C GLY A 240 -0.45 21.68 8.63
N VAL A 241 -0.93 22.12 7.46
CA VAL A 241 -1.15 23.55 7.17
C VAL A 241 -2.16 24.15 8.14
N TRP A 242 -3.29 23.48 8.36
CA TRP A 242 -4.32 23.96 9.28
C TRP A 242 -3.79 24.07 10.70
N TYR A 243 -3.12 23.03 11.20
CA TYR A 243 -2.50 23.03 12.52
C TYR A 243 -1.53 24.20 12.69
N LEU A 244 -0.69 24.48 11.69
CA LEU A 244 0.30 25.56 11.74
C LEU A 244 -0.29 26.96 11.60
N VAL A 245 -1.41 27.11 10.89
CA VAL A 245 -2.01 28.43 10.59
C VAL A 245 -3.08 28.83 11.61
N PHE A 246 -3.87 27.87 12.09
CA PHE A 246 -5.04 28.13 12.94
C PHE A 246 -4.88 27.63 14.38
N ASP A 247 -3.75 27.00 14.72
CA ASP A 247 -3.44 26.50 16.08
C ASP A 247 -4.57 25.62 16.66
N GLY A 248 -5.13 24.75 15.80
CA GLY A 248 -6.24 23.88 16.13
C GLY A 248 -6.10 22.51 15.46
N VAL A 249 -6.81 21.52 16.00
CA VAL A 249 -6.79 20.13 15.53
C VAL A 249 -7.93 19.92 14.54
N PRO A 250 -7.68 19.79 13.21
CA PRO A 250 -8.75 19.52 12.25
C PRO A 250 -9.05 18.01 12.21
N GLY A 251 -9.83 17.55 13.20
CA GLY A 251 -10.14 16.15 13.41
C GLY A 251 -10.91 15.50 12.25
N ASP A 252 -11.67 16.30 11.51
CA ASP A 252 -12.41 15.89 10.32
C ASP A 252 -11.47 15.58 9.14
N ILE A 253 -10.44 16.42 8.93
CA ILE A 253 -9.39 16.19 7.93
C ILE A 253 -8.63 14.90 8.25
N GLN A 254 -8.33 14.65 9.53
CA GLN A 254 -7.65 13.42 9.95
C GLN A 254 -8.52 12.18 9.69
N ARG A 255 -9.82 12.23 9.98
CA ARG A 255 -10.74 11.12 9.70
C ARG A 255 -10.85 10.85 8.20
N LEU A 256 -10.95 11.90 7.39
CA LEU A 256 -10.92 11.76 5.93
C LEU A 256 -9.61 11.15 5.44
N ASN A 257 -8.47 11.55 6.00
CA ASN A 257 -7.16 10.96 5.70
C ASN A 257 -7.17 9.44 5.97
N THR A 258 -7.60 9.02 7.16
CA THR A 258 -7.67 7.60 7.54
C THR A 258 -8.58 6.82 6.60
N LEU A 259 -9.74 7.37 6.21
CA LEU A 259 -10.64 6.72 5.24
C LEU A 259 -9.99 6.59 3.85
N CYS A 260 -9.27 7.61 3.38
CA CYS A 260 -8.50 7.53 2.15
C CYS A 260 -7.42 6.44 2.23
N VAL A 261 -6.69 6.34 3.36
CA VAL A 261 -5.71 5.27 3.60
C VAL A 261 -6.38 3.90 3.53
N CYS A 262 -7.52 3.71 4.20
CA CYS A 262 -8.29 2.47 4.17
C CYS A 262 -8.69 2.09 2.73
N ALA A 263 -9.15 3.07 1.94
CA ALA A 263 -9.53 2.84 0.55
C ALA A 263 -8.33 2.45 -0.34
N VAL A 264 -7.14 3.04 -0.10
CA VAL A 264 -5.90 2.65 -0.79
C VAL A 264 -5.51 1.20 -0.44
N LEU A 265 -5.61 0.81 0.83
CA LEU A 265 -5.31 -0.57 1.27
C LEU A 265 -6.27 -1.58 0.63
N VAL A 266 -7.57 -1.29 0.64
CA VAL A 266 -8.59 -2.14 0.01
C VAL A 266 -8.38 -2.24 -1.50
N GLY A 267 -8.11 -1.12 -2.18
CA GLY A 267 -7.80 -1.09 -3.61
C GLY A 267 -6.59 -1.96 -3.96
N ALA A 268 -5.48 -1.78 -3.24
CA ALA A 268 -4.28 -2.59 -3.40
C ALA A 268 -4.55 -4.09 -3.15
N GLY A 269 -5.32 -4.41 -2.10
CA GLY A 269 -5.70 -5.78 -1.78
C GLY A 269 -6.56 -6.44 -2.86
N VAL A 270 -7.58 -5.74 -3.37
CA VAL A 270 -8.40 -6.18 -4.51
C VAL A 270 -7.55 -6.35 -5.77
N GLY A 271 -6.58 -5.45 -6.00
CA GLY A 271 -5.61 -5.56 -7.09
C GLY A 271 -4.78 -6.84 -7.02
N LEU A 272 -4.30 -7.20 -5.82
CA LEU A 272 -3.60 -8.46 -5.57
C LEU A 272 -4.51 -9.68 -5.76
N ILE A 273 -5.74 -9.68 -5.24
CA ILE A 273 -6.69 -10.80 -5.38
C ILE A 273 -7.03 -11.06 -6.85
N ARG A 274 -7.24 -10.01 -7.63
CA ARG A 274 -7.58 -10.10 -9.06
C ARG A 274 -6.39 -10.41 -9.97
N GLY A 275 -5.18 -10.53 -9.41
CA GLY A 275 -3.97 -10.81 -10.19
C GLY A 275 -3.57 -9.72 -11.17
N ARG A 276 -3.82 -8.44 -10.83
CA ARG A 276 -3.41 -7.28 -11.64
C ARG A 276 -1.89 -7.06 -11.71
N THR A 277 -1.07 -8.07 -11.42
CA THR A 277 0.34 -8.07 -11.81
C THR A 277 0.42 -8.15 -13.33
N THR A 278 0.38 -6.98 -13.97
CA THR A 278 0.70 -6.80 -15.38
C THR A 278 2.16 -7.19 -15.59
N VAL A 279 2.39 -8.45 -15.96
CA VAL A 279 3.47 -8.71 -16.90
C VAL A 279 2.97 -8.14 -18.23
N PRO A 280 3.70 -7.23 -18.89
CA PRO A 280 3.39 -6.83 -20.25
C PRO A 280 3.60 -8.06 -21.15
N GLY A 281 2.59 -8.90 -21.23
CA GLY A 281 2.49 -9.94 -22.23
C GLY A 281 1.93 -9.29 -23.47
N ARG A 282 2.76 -9.22 -24.52
CA ARG A 282 2.36 -8.98 -25.91
C ARG A 282 0.94 -9.47 -26.15
N ALA A 283 0.02 -8.55 -26.42
CA ALA A 283 -1.18 -8.90 -27.16
C ALA A 283 -0.71 -9.36 -28.54
N GLY A 284 -1.07 -10.58 -28.90
CA GLY A 284 -1.04 -11.04 -30.28
C GLY A 284 -2.10 -10.37 -31.11
#